data_AF-A0A1Z5LD14-F1
#
_entry.id   AF-A0A1Z5LD14-F1
#
_cell.length_a   1.000
_cell.length_b   1.000
_cell.length_c   1.000
_cell.angle_alpha   90.00
_cell.angle_beta   90.00
_cell.angle_gamma   90.00
#
_symmetry.space_group_name_H-M   'P 1'
#
loop_
_entity.id
_entity.type
_entity.pdbx_description
1 polymer ?
#
loop_
_entity_poly.entity_id
_entity_poly.type
_entity_poly.pdbx_seq_one_letter_code
_entity_poly.pdbx_strand_id
1 'polypeptide(L)'
;MEKGSNLVLLDWYLAGRIANGERWDFTRLQTTVEIYQDSELVLREAQDIRNTPFLSIKESMGRFNVLGVCILIGPLISDLTSALCKDLGARENYGVRPESESIFTVSPLQNPTQDVDGCIVRFAATSSALAYAKLEE
;
A
#
# COMPACT_ATOMS: atom_id res chain seq x y z
N MET A 1 -1.99 11.76 15.65
CA MET A 1 -0.67 11.53 16.27
C MET A 1 -0.14 12.85 16.78
N GLU A 2 0.68 12.84 17.83
CA GLU A 2 1.35 14.05 18.32
C GLU A 2 2.68 14.24 17.59
N LYS A 3 3.20 15.47 17.53
CA LYS A 3 4.54 15.71 16.98
C LYS A 3 5.60 14.80 17.63
N GLY A 4 6.45 14.19 16.80
CA GLY A 4 7.49 13.24 17.23
C GLY A 4 7.01 11.80 17.47
N SER A 5 5.70 11.55 17.35
CA SER A 5 5.16 10.19 17.36
C SER A 5 5.59 9.39 16.13
N ASN A 6 5.45 8.07 16.21
CA ASN A 6 5.71 7.16 15.10
C ASN A 6 4.46 6.34 14.81
N LEU A 7 4.24 6.04 13.54
CA LEU A 7 3.11 5.30 13.05
C LEU A 7 3.55 4.34 11.95
N VAL A 8 3.20 3.07 12.13
CA VAL A 8 3.18 2.07 11.05
C VAL A 8 1.74 1.58 10.96
N LEU A 9 1.06 1.90 9.86
CA LEU A 9 -0.32 1.53 9.61
C LEU A 9 -0.38 0.66 8.37
N LEU A 10 -0.83 -0.58 8.53
CA LEU A 10 -1.11 -1.51 7.43
C LEU A 10 -2.61 -1.65 7.26
N ASP A 11 -3.12 -1.37 6.07
CA ASP A 11 -4.48 -1.68 5.66
C ASP A 11 -4.44 -2.47 4.35
N TRP A 12 -5.15 -3.60 4.30
CA TRP A 12 -5.13 -4.49 3.15
C TRP A 12 -6.45 -5.21 2.94
N TYR A 13 -6.69 -5.59 1.70
CA TYR A 13 -7.95 -6.14 1.23
C TYR A 13 -7.68 -7.43 0.49
N LEU A 14 -8.48 -8.44 0.82
CA LEU A 14 -8.44 -9.75 0.18
C LEU A 14 -9.52 -9.82 -0.90
N ALA A 15 -9.27 -10.64 -1.92
CA ALA A 15 -10.23 -10.90 -3.00
C ALA A 15 -11.55 -11.52 -2.50
N GLY A 16 -11.61 -12.00 -1.26
CA GLY A 16 -12.79 -12.59 -0.66
C GLY A 16 -12.54 -14.04 -0.24
N ARG A 17 -13.63 -14.82 -0.15
CA ARG A 17 -13.59 -16.23 0.26
C ARG A 17 -13.24 -17.11 -0.94
N ILE A 18 -11.98 -17.07 -1.37
CA ILE A 18 -11.49 -17.80 -2.55
C ILE A 18 -11.84 -19.29 -2.49
N ALA A 19 -11.74 -19.92 -1.31
CA ALA A 19 -12.11 -21.32 -1.11
C ALA A 19 -13.58 -21.63 -1.41
N ASN A 20 -14.46 -20.62 -1.32
CA ASN A 20 -15.89 -20.72 -1.64
C ASN A 20 -16.22 -20.17 -3.03
N GLY A 21 -15.20 -19.92 -3.86
CA GLY A 21 -15.36 -19.39 -5.22
C GLY A 21 -15.49 -17.86 -5.30
N GLU A 22 -15.46 -17.15 -4.16
CA GLU A 22 -15.54 -15.69 -4.14
C GLU A 22 -14.18 -15.06 -4.42
N ARG A 23 -14.07 -14.32 -5.52
CA ARG A 23 -12.84 -13.65 -5.93
C ARG A 23 -13.13 -12.34 -6.65
N TRP A 24 -13.03 -11.24 -5.91
CA TRP A 24 -13.33 -9.87 -6.31
C TRP A 24 -14.78 -9.72 -6.83
N ASP A 25 -15.73 -10.47 -6.26
CA ASP A 25 -17.12 -10.50 -6.73
C ASP A 25 -18.00 -9.38 -6.12
N PHE A 26 -17.45 -8.52 -5.26
CA PHE A 26 -18.12 -7.30 -4.83
C PHE A 26 -18.10 -6.23 -5.92
N THR A 27 -18.99 -5.23 -5.83
CA THR A 27 -19.16 -4.21 -6.88
C THR A 27 -18.43 -2.90 -6.60
N ARG A 28 -18.13 -2.61 -5.33
CA ARG A 28 -17.36 -1.45 -4.90
C ARG A 28 -16.73 -1.66 -3.53
N LEU A 29 -15.49 -1.20 -3.38
CA LEU A 29 -14.80 -1.00 -2.12
C LEU A 29 -14.33 0.45 -2.09
N GLN A 30 -14.76 1.20 -1.08
CA GLN A 30 -14.32 2.57 -0.85
C GLN A 30 -13.75 2.66 0.56
N THR A 31 -12.48 3.04 0.66
CA THR A 31 -11.78 3.21 1.93
C THR A 31 -11.08 4.56 1.97
N THR A 32 -10.93 5.12 3.16
CA THR A 32 -10.22 6.37 3.37
C THR A 32 -9.47 6.29 4.69
N VAL A 33 -8.17 6.53 4.62
CA VAL A 33 -7.29 6.67 5.79
C VAL A 33 -6.86 8.12 5.85
N GLU A 34 -7.19 8.78 6.95
CA GLU A 34 -6.78 10.14 7.25
C GLU A 34 -5.90 10.13 8.50
N ILE A 35 -4.70 10.68 8.37
CA ILE A 35 -3.74 10.80 9.47
C ILE A 35 -3.59 12.27 9.77
N TYR A 36 -3.76 12.59 11.05
CA TYR A 36 -3.66 13.95 11.58
C TYR A 36 -2.46 14.03 12.52
N GLN A 37 -1.66 15.10 12.44
CA GLN A 37 -0.67 15.47 13.45
C GLN A 37 -1.10 16.76 14.12
N ASP A 38 -1.23 16.76 15.45
CA ASP A 38 -1.67 17.93 16.23
C ASP A 38 -2.97 18.56 15.68
N SER A 39 -3.92 17.73 15.27
CA SER A 39 -5.21 18.07 14.62
C SER A 39 -5.14 18.58 13.18
N GLU A 40 -3.95 18.69 12.60
CA GLU A 40 -3.77 19.07 11.20
C GLU A 40 -3.65 17.82 10.31
N LEU A 41 -4.34 17.79 9.17
CA LEU A 41 -4.29 16.67 8.24
C LEU A 41 -2.91 16.59 7.57
N VAL A 42 -2.21 15.48 7.73
CA VAL A 42 -0.86 15.27 7.14
C VAL A 42 -0.86 14.30 5.97
N LEU A 43 -1.81 13.37 5.96
CA LEU A 43 -1.98 12.41 4.87
C LEU A 43 -3.44 12.00 4.74
N ARG A 44 -3.89 11.90 3.48
CA ARG A 44 -5.17 11.30 3.10
C ARG A 44 -4.93 10.28 1.98
N GLU A 45 -5.11 8.99 2.31
CA GLU A 45 -5.14 7.90 1.32
C GLU A 45 -6.60 7.50 1.10
N ALA A 46 -7.10 7.68 -0.12
CA ALA A 46 -8.47 7.33 -0.48
C ALA A 46 -8.48 6.35 -1.65
N GLN A 47 -9.03 5.16 -1.43
CA GLN A 47 -9.20 4.15 -2.47
C GLN A 47 -10.67 4.00 -2.84
N ASP A 48 -10.96 4.01 -4.14
CA ASP A 48 -12.29 3.74 -4.69
C ASP A 48 -12.15 2.73 -5.83
N ILE A 49 -12.29 1.45 -5.47
CA ILE A 49 -12.27 0.33 -6.39
C ILE A 49 -13.70 -0.01 -6.71
N ARG A 50 -14.10 0.06 -7.97
CA ARG A 50 -15.48 -0.22 -8.40
C ARG A 50 -15.52 -0.84 -9.77
N ASN A 51 -16.58 -1.61 -10.02
CA ASN A 51 -16.93 -1.98 -11.37
C ASN A 51 -17.17 -0.72 -12.21
N THR A 52 -16.70 -0.75 -13.44
CA THR A 52 -17.04 0.22 -14.48
C THR A 52 -17.84 -0.48 -15.58
N PRO A 53 -18.49 0.26 -16.50
CA PRO A 53 -19.21 -0.37 -17.61
C PRO A 53 -18.34 -1.26 -18.51
N PHE A 54 -17.02 -1.13 -18.48
CA PHE A 54 -16.09 -1.81 -19.38
C PHE A 54 -15.09 -2.72 -18.68
N LEU A 55 -15.04 -2.69 -17.34
CA LEU A 55 -14.04 -3.40 -16.56
C LEU A 55 -14.58 -3.69 -15.16
N SER A 56 -14.71 -4.97 -14.82
CA SER A 56 -15.01 -5.41 -13.46
C SER A 56 -13.78 -5.33 -12.56
N ILE A 57 -14.00 -5.32 -11.24
CA ILE A 57 -12.91 -5.39 -10.25
C ILE A 57 -12.10 -6.67 -10.43
N LYS A 58 -12.77 -7.79 -10.71
CA LYS A 58 -12.12 -9.07 -10.94
C LYS A 58 -11.16 -9.05 -12.12
N GLU A 59 -11.56 -8.41 -13.22
CA GLU A 59 -10.70 -8.23 -14.39
C GLU A 59 -9.55 -7.26 -14.12
N SER A 60 -9.80 -6.14 -13.42
CA SER A 60 -8.77 -5.14 -13.12
C SER A 60 -7.70 -5.65 -12.15
N MET A 61 -8.09 -6.45 -11.16
CA MET A 61 -7.15 -7.07 -10.20
C MET A 61 -6.39 -8.27 -10.81
N GLY A 62 -6.93 -8.87 -11.86
CA GLY A 62 -6.28 -9.93 -12.62
C GLY A 62 -5.90 -11.14 -11.76
N ARG A 63 -4.61 -11.35 -11.53
CA ARG A 63 -4.05 -12.46 -10.74
C ARG A 63 -3.87 -12.15 -9.25
N PHE A 64 -3.91 -10.86 -8.88
CA PHE A 64 -3.68 -10.47 -7.50
C PHE A 64 -4.91 -10.78 -6.64
N ASN A 65 -4.66 -11.32 -5.46
CA ASN A 65 -5.68 -11.67 -4.47
C ASN A 65 -5.62 -10.80 -3.22
N VAL A 66 -4.58 -9.97 -3.14
CA VAL A 66 -4.32 -9.06 -2.04
C VAL A 66 -3.95 -7.72 -2.66
N LEU A 67 -4.52 -6.65 -2.13
CA LEU A 67 -4.09 -5.27 -2.35
C LEU A 67 -3.90 -4.63 -0.97
N GLY A 68 -2.88 -3.81 -0.79
CA GLY A 68 -2.72 -3.12 0.47
C GLY A 68 -1.89 -1.85 0.40
N VAL A 69 -1.97 -1.11 1.48
CA VAL A 69 -1.21 0.10 1.74
C VAL A 69 -0.59 0.00 3.12
N CYS A 70 0.71 0.29 3.21
CA CYS A 70 1.45 0.42 4.45
C CYS A 70 1.98 1.86 4.54
N ILE A 71 1.60 2.57 5.59
CA ILE A 71 1.97 3.96 5.83
C ILE A 71 2.94 4.00 6.99
N LEU A 72 4.13 4.54 6.76
CA LEU A 72 5.18 4.70 7.75
C LEU A 72 5.45 6.19 7.94
N ILE A 73 5.25 6.70 9.14
CA ILE A 73 5.50 8.10 9.50
C ILE A 73 6.23 8.18 10.84
N GLY A 74 7.25 9.03 10.93
CA GLY A 74 7.83 9.43 12.20
C GLY A 74 9.34 9.28 12.30
N PRO A 75 9.96 9.95 13.30
CA PRO A 75 11.40 10.12 13.38
C PRO A 75 12.17 8.83 13.70
N LEU A 76 11.63 7.93 14.51
CA LEU A 76 12.31 6.68 14.91
C LEU A 76 12.39 5.65 13.78
N ILE A 77 11.55 5.79 12.76
CA ILE A 77 11.52 4.90 11.59
C ILE A 77 12.04 5.58 10.32
N SER A 78 12.65 6.76 10.44
CA SER A 78 13.17 7.54 9.30
C SER A 78 14.25 6.81 8.49
N ASP A 79 15.11 6.03 9.15
CA ASP A 79 16.11 5.21 8.47
C ASP A 79 15.43 4.09 7.65
N LEU A 80 14.39 3.46 8.21
CA LEU A 80 13.61 2.44 7.53
C LEU A 80 12.87 3.02 6.32
N THR A 81 12.21 4.17 6.47
CA THR A 81 11.51 4.81 5.35
C THR A 81 12.47 5.22 4.23
N SER A 82 13.66 5.70 4.59
CA SER A 82 14.73 6.03 3.64
C SER A 82 15.24 4.81 2.90
N ALA A 83 15.47 3.69 3.62
CA ALA A 83 15.88 2.42 3.02
C ALA A 83 14.80 1.89 2.07
N LEU A 84 13.53 1.86 2.49
CA LEU A 84 12.41 1.44 1.64
C LEU A 84 12.28 2.31 0.38
N CYS A 85 12.41 3.64 0.51
CA CYS A 85 12.37 4.55 -0.63
C CYS A 85 13.51 4.30 -1.61
N LYS A 86 14.71 3.94 -1.11
CA LYS A 86 15.86 3.60 -1.94
C LYS A 86 15.66 2.26 -2.65
N ASP A 87 15.23 1.24 -1.92
CA ASP A 87 15.19 -0.13 -2.43
C ASP A 87 13.99 -0.36 -3.36
N LEU A 88 12.78 0.07 -2.95
CA LEU A 88 11.57 -0.05 -3.77
C LEU A 88 11.43 1.05 -4.83
N GLY A 89 12.14 2.17 -4.67
CA GLY A 89 12.19 3.25 -5.67
C GLY A 89 13.23 3.02 -6.77
N ALA A 90 14.12 2.03 -6.61
CA ALA A 90 15.12 1.69 -7.60
C ALA A 90 14.49 1.13 -8.87
N ARG A 91 15.05 1.50 -10.02
CA ARG A 91 14.67 0.90 -11.30
C ARG A 91 15.38 -0.44 -11.43
N GLU A 92 14.64 -1.46 -11.85
CA GLU A 92 15.25 -2.73 -12.22
C GLU A 92 16.25 -2.54 -13.37
N ASN A 93 17.30 -3.37 -13.37
CA ASN A 93 18.27 -3.41 -14.46
C ASN A 93 17.60 -3.84 -15.77
N TYR A 94 18.15 -3.37 -16.89
CA TYR A 94 17.66 -3.77 -18.21
C TYR A 94 17.74 -5.29 -18.40
N GLY A 95 16.65 -5.90 -18.87
CA GLY A 95 16.57 -7.35 -19.12
C GLY A 95 16.17 -8.19 -17.91
N VAL A 96 15.99 -7.58 -16.73
CA VAL A 96 15.35 -8.27 -15.60
C VAL A 96 13.88 -8.50 -15.93
N ARG A 97 13.40 -9.72 -15.65
CA ARG A 97 11.98 -10.04 -15.80
C ARG A 97 11.24 -9.45 -14.60
N PRO A 98 10.20 -8.62 -14.81
CA PRO A 98 9.45 -8.04 -13.70
C PRO A 98 8.87 -9.14 -12.80
N GLU A 99 8.93 -8.91 -11.49
CA GLU A 99 8.23 -9.76 -10.52
C GLU A 99 6.74 -9.84 -10.90
N SER A 100 6.21 -11.06 -10.85
CA SER A 100 4.86 -11.35 -11.30
C SER A 100 3.91 -11.68 -10.16
N GLU A 101 4.40 -12.19 -9.04
CA GLU A 101 3.55 -12.66 -7.95
C GLU A 101 3.29 -11.59 -6.88
N SER A 102 4.21 -10.65 -6.73
CA SER A 102 4.08 -9.52 -5.81
C SER A 102 4.61 -8.23 -6.42
N ILE A 103 3.86 -7.15 -6.30
CA ILE A 103 4.30 -5.82 -6.69
C ILE A 103 4.31 -4.98 -5.44
N PHE A 104 5.44 -4.35 -5.14
CA PHE A 104 5.59 -3.37 -4.07
C PHE A 104 6.10 -2.08 -4.68
N THR A 105 5.49 -0.97 -4.30
CA THR A 105 5.84 0.37 -4.76
C THR A 105 5.88 1.31 -3.58
N VAL A 106 6.77 2.28 -3.62
CA VAL A 106 6.93 3.25 -2.53
C VAL A 106 6.73 4.67 -3.05
N SER A 107 6.16 5.52 -2.23
CA SER A 107 6.09 6.97 -2.46
C SER A 107 6.56 7.67 -1.18
N PRO A 108 7.59 8.52 -1.25
CA PRO A 108 7.99 9.31 -0.08
C PRO A 108 6.89 10.29 0.31
N LEU A 109 6.68 10.47 1.61
CA LEU A 109 5.83 11.51 2.17
C LEU A 109 6.75 12.57 2.77
N GLN A 110 6.73 13.75 2.15
CA GLN A 110 7.46 14.92 2.63
C GLN A 110 6.47 16.06 2.75
N ASN A 111 6.32 16.58 3.97
CA ASN A 111 5.51 17.76 4.20
C ASN A 111 6.38 18.89 4.77
N PRO A 112 6.83 19.84 3.92
CA PRO A 112 7.75 20.90 4.32
C PRO A 112 7.19 21.82 5.40
N THR A 113 5.86 21.92 5.53
CA THR A 113 5.21 22.84 6.48
C THR A 113 4.93 22.19 7.83
N GLN A 114 4.93 20.86 7.94
CA GLN A 114 4.50 20.15 9.15
C GLN A 114 5.58 19.27 9.78
N ASP A 115 6.80 19.25 9.24
CA ASP A 115 7.93 18.46 9.77
C ASP A 115 7.52 16.98 9.93
N VAL A 116 6.88 16.46 8.88
CA VAL A 116 6.39 15.08 8.80
C VAL A 116 7.09 14.40 7.64
N ASP A 117 7.92 13.44 8.00
CA ASP A 117 8.62 12.56 7.07
C ASP A 117 8.11 11.13 7.20
N GLY A 118 8.02 10.46 6.06
CA GLY A 118 7.54 9.10 5.99
C GLY A 118 7.56 8.52 4.58
N CYS A 119 6.90 7.39 4.41
CA CYS A 119 6.60 6.85 3.10
C CYS A 119 5.28 6.06 3.10
N ILE A 120 4.75 5.87 1.90
CA ILE A 120 3.59 5.04 1.63
C ILE A 120 4.04 3.92 0.73
N VAL A 121 3.92 2.69 1.19
CA VAL A 121 4.14 1.48 0.39
C VAL A 121 2.78 0.98 -0.07
N ARG A 122 2.58 0.84 -1.37
CA ARG A 122 1.41 0.16 -1.96
C ARG A 122 1.84 -1.14 -2.56
N PHE A 123 1.06 -2.19 -2.33
CA PHE A 123 1.40 -3.52 -2.81
C PHE A 123 0.20 -4.31 -3.29
N ALA A 124 0.49 -5.27 -4.17
CA ALA A 124 -0.44 -6.30 -4.60
C ALA A 124 0.27 -7.65 -4.59
N ALA A 125 -0.43 -8.72 -4.20
CA ALA A 125 0.14 -10.07 -4.17
C ALA A 125 -0.87 -11.14 -4.61
N THR A 126 -0.38 -12.24 -5.18
CA THR A 126 -1.19 -13.40 -5.58
C THR A 126 -1.68 -14.21 -4.38
N SER A 127 -1.09 -14.05 -3.20
CA SER A 127 -1.55 -14.67 -1.95
C SER A 127 -1.22 -13.82 -0.73
N SER A 128 -1.98 -13.99 0.36
CA SER A 128 -1.68 -13.36 1.66
C SER A 128 -0.37 -13.85 2.27
N ALA A 129 -0.03 -15.13 2.07
CA ALA A 129 1.24 -15.68 2.52
C ALA A 129 2.43 -14.98 1.87
N LEU A 130 2.38 -14.74 0.56
CA LEU A 130 3.43 -14.01 -0.15
C LEU A 130 3.49 -12.53 0.29
N ALA A 131 2.33 -11.89 0.48
CA ALA A 131 2.29 -10.52 1.00
C ALA A 131 2.93 -10.42 2.39
N TYR A 132 2.60 -11.35 3.30
CA TYR A 132 3.21 -11.41 4.63
C TYR A 132 4.72 -11.59 4.55
N ALA A 133 5.20 -12.59 3.81
CA ALA A 133 6.62 -12.86 3.69
C ALA A 133 7.41 -11.63 3.18
N LYS A 134 6.84 -10.88 2.23
CA LYS A 134 7.44 -9.65 1.71
C LYS A 134 7.38 -8.45 2.65
N LEU A 135 6.42 -8.40 3.56
CA LEU A 135 6.30 -7.33 4.57
C LEU A 135 7.21 -7.56 5.78
N GLU A 136 7.66 -8.80 6.01
CA GLU A 136 8.59 -9.18 7.08
C GLU A 136 10.08 -9.13 6.68
N GLU A 137 10.37 -9.07 5.37
CA GLU A 137 11.72 -8.85 4.80
C GLU A 137 12.22 -7.42 5.04
#